data_AF-A0A2V8JXC8-F1
#
_entry.id   AF-A0A2V8JXC8-F1
#
_cell.length_a   1.000
_cell.length_b   1.000
_cell.length_c   1.000
_cell.angle_alpha   90.00
_cell.angle_beta   90.00
_cell.angle_gamma   90.00
#
_symmetry.space_group_name_H-M   'P 1'
#
loop_
_entity.id
_entity.type
_entity.pdbx_description
1 polymer ?
#
loop_
_entity_poly.entity_id
_entity_poly.type
_entity_poly.pdbx_seq_one_letter_code
_entity_poly.pdbx_strand_id
1 'polypeptide(L)'
;MSAAEKQRVAYHEAGHALVALSEEHADPVHRVSIIPRSSGALGHTLQLPTEERFLMTRTELRDQLVVMLGGRAAEELTFHGEISTGASNDCLLGTAPVWWRRSFGLE
;
A
#
# COMPACT_ATOMS: atom_id res chain seq x y z
N MET A 1 -16.48 -11.18 -8.47
CA MET A 1 -15.05 -11.51 -8.58
C MET A 1 -14.87 -12.93 -9.08
N SER A 2 -14.37 -13.05 -10.30
CA SER A 2 -13.85 -14.29 -10.89
C SER A 2 -12.63 -14.81 -10.11
N ALA A 3 -12.21 -16.04 -10.41
CA ALA A 3 -11.01 -16.63 -9.81
C ALA A 3 -9.74 -15.82 -10.14
N ALA A 4 -9.62 -15.33 -11.37
CA ALA A 4 -8.49 -14.50 -11.80
C ALA A 4 -8.43 -13.16 -11.06
N GLU A 5 -9.58 -12.50 -10.87
CA GLU A 5 -9.65 -11.26 -10.09
C GLU A 5 -9.30 -11.51 -8.61
N LYS A 6 -9.78 -12.61 -8.02
CA LYS A 6 -9.40 -13.02 -6.65
C LYS A 6 -7.91 -13.23 -6.51
N GLN A 7 -7.29 -13.92 -7.46
CA GLN A 7 -5.84 -14.14 -7.45
C GLN A 7 -5.10 -12.81 -7.52
N ARG A 8 -5.49 -11.92 -8.42
CA ARG A 8 -4.86 -10.61 -8.56
C ARG A 8 -4.96 -9.78 -7.27
N VAL A 9 -6.14 -9.71 -6.66
CA VAL A 9 -6.32 -9.05 -5.36
C VAL A 9 -5.47 -9.71 -4.28
N ALA A 10 -5.34 -11.04 -4.27
CA ALA A 10 -4.49 -11.73 -3.30
C ALA A 10 -3.01 -11.34 -3.41
N TYR A 11 -2.46 -11.27 -4.63
CA TYR A 11 -1.09 -10.81 -4.85
C TYR A 11 -0.92 -9.33 -4.49
N HIS A 12 -1.91 -8.50 -4.83
CA HIS A 12 -1.91 -7.08 -4.48
C HIS A 12 -1.83 -6.86 -2.97
N GLU A 13 -2.73 -7.48 -2.20
CA GLU A 13 -2.72 -7.35 -0.73
C GLU A 13 -1.49 -8.00 -0.09
N ALA A 14 -1.02 -9.12 -0.64
CA ALA A 14 0.23 -9.72 -0.20
C ALA A 14 1.44 -8.79 -0.44
N GLY A 15 1.43 -8.01 -1.52
CA GLY A 15 2.44 -6.99 -1.81
C GLY A 15 2.52 -5.93 -0.72
N HIS A 16 1.40 -5.33 -0.35
CA HIS A 16 1.35 -4.38 0.77
C HIS A 16 1.85 -5.00 2.06
N ALA A 17 1.36 -6.20 2.40
CA ALA A 17 1.73 -6.87 3.63
C ALA A 17 3.22 -7.21 3.71
N LEU A 18 3.80 -7.75 2.64
CA LEU A 18 5.22 -8.13 2.60
C LEU A 18 6.12 -6.91 2.75
N VAL A 19 5.80 -5.82 2.04
CA VAL A 19 6.57 -4.58 2.14
C VAL A 19 6.43 -3.97 3.54
N ALA A 20 5.22 -3.97 4.12
CA ALA A 20 5.02 -3.50 5.49
C ALA A 20 5.82 -4.30 6.53
N LEU A 21 6.03 -5.60 6.29
CA LEU A 21 6.84 -6.44 7.16
C LEU A 21 8.35 -6.25 6.97
N SER A 22 8.79 -5.67 5.84
CA SER A 22 10.22 -5.43 5.56
C SER A 22 10.71 -4.05 5.97
N GLU A 23 9.81 -3.06 6.04
CA GLU A 23 10.17 -1.70 6.42
C GLU A 23 10.23 -1.53 7.96
N GLU A 24 11.24 -0.80 8.44
CA GLU A 24 11.52 -0.65 9.87
C GLU A 24 10.45 0.18 10.60
N HIS A 25 9.91 1.21 9.93
CA HIS A 25 9.02 2.19 10.56
C HIS A 25 7.55 2.02 10.18
N ALA A 26 7.23 0.99 9.39
CA ALA A 26 5.86 0.72 8.95
C ALA A 26 4.99 0.27 10.12
N ASP A 27 3.72 0.66 10.08
CA ASP A 27 2.73 0.18 11.04
C ASP A 27 2.55 -1.35 10.92
N PRO A 28 2.43 -2.09 12.04
CA PRO A 28 2.31 -3.54 12.00
C PRO A 28 1.03 -3.99 11.29
N VAL A 29 1.17 -5.01 10.43
CA VAL A 29 0.06 -5.64 9.72
C VAL A 29 -0.78 -6.44 10.70
N HIS A 30 -2.04 -6.04 10.87
CA HIS A 30 -2.99 -6.69 11.76
C HIS A 30 -3.90 -7.68 11.04
N ARG A 31 -4.26 -7.37 9.79
CA ARG A 31 -5.17 -8.21 9.02
C ARG A 31 -4.97 -8.00 7.52
N VAL A 32 -4.96 -9.10 6.78
CA VAL A 32 -5.00 -9.10 5.31
C VAL A 32 -6.28 -9.81 4.87
N SER A 33 -7.01 -9.24 3.91
CA SER A 33 -8.28 -9.81 3.45
C SER A 33 -8.54 -9.49 1.99
N ILE A 34 -8.92 -10.50 1.23
CA ILE A 34 -9.35 -10.40 -0.18
C ILE A 34 -10.88 -10.39 -0.34
N ILE A 35 -11.60 -10.20 0.76
CA ILE A 35 -13.06 -10.14 0.79
C ILE A 35 -13.49 -8.71 0.46
N PRO A 36 -14.27 -8.49 -0.61
CA PRO A 36 -14.75 -7.18 -1.00
C PRO A 36 -15.61 -6.54 0.10
N ARG A 37 -15.48 -5.22 0.27
CA ARG A 37 -16.36 -4.44 1.15
C ARG A 37 -17.23 -3.49 0.33
N SER A 38 -18.33 -3.01 0.92
CA SER A 38 -19.29 -2.09 0.30
C SER A 38 -18.69 -0.74 -0.14
N SER A 39 -17.48 -0.41 0.32
CA SER A 39 -16.74 0.81 -0.02
C SER A 39 -16.02 0.77 -1.38
N GLY A 40 -16.21 -0.27 -2.19
CA GLY A 40 -15.56 -0.41 -3.50
C GLY A 40 -14.15 -1.02 -3.45
N ALA A 41 -13.62 -1.26 -2.25
CA ALA A 41 -12.36 -2.01 -2.06
C ALA A 41 -12.61 -3.52 -2.23
N LEU A 42 -11.82 -4.15 -3.12
CA LEU A 42 -11.91 -5.60 -3.39
C LEU A 42 -11.05 -6.44 -2.43
N GLY A 43 -10.09 -5.80 -1.75
CA GLY A 43 -9.23 -6.33 -0.70
C GLY A 43 -8.77 -5.21 0.23
N HIS A 44 -8.11 -5.55 1.33
CA HIS A 44 -7.39 -4.58 2.15
C HIS A 44 -6.31 -5.25 3.03
N THR A 45 -5.24 -4.50 3.25
CA THR A 45 -4.20 -4.75 4.23
C THR A 45 -4.34 -3.71 5.32
N LEU A 46 -4.78 -4.15 6.51
CA LEU A 46 -4.97 -3.28 7.67
C LEU A 46 -3.68 -3.21 8.48
N GLN A 47 -3.09 -2.03 8.54
CA GLN A 47 -2.04 -1.68 9.48
C GLN A 47 -2.65 -0.85 10.61
N LEU A 48 -2.25 -1.10 11.86
CA LEU A 48 -2.68 -0.30 13.01
C LEU A 48 -1.45 0.24 13.75
N PRO A 49 -1.39 1.55 14.03
CA PRO A 49 -0.33 2.12 14.84
C PRO A 49 -0.26 1.53 16.24
N THR A 50 0.96 1.32 16.73
CA THR A 50 1.22 0.89 18.11
C THR A 50 1.05 2.02 19.11
N GLU A 51 1.14 3.26 18.65
CA GLU A 51 1.02 4.47 19.45
C GLU A 51 0.34 5.58 18.65
N GLU A 52 -0.25 6.53 19.38
CA GLU A 52 -0.83 7.72 18.77
C GLU A 52 0.29 8.67 18.33
N ARG A 53 0.36 8.96 17.03
CA ARG A 53 1.39 9.82 16.43
C ARG A 53 0.78 11.12 15.93
N PHE A 54 1.31 12.26 16.40
CA PHE A 54 0.94 13.60 15.92
C PHE A 54 1.89 14.14 14.85
N LEU A 55 3.10 13.60 14.79
CA LEU A 55 4.16 14.00 13.87
C LEU A 55 4.79 12.75 13.26
N MET A 56 5.33 12.89 12.06
CA MET A 56 6.05 11.83 11.37
C MET A 56 7.36 12.35 10.81
N THR A 57 8.41 11.55 10.96
CA THR A 57 9.72 11.76 10.37
C THR A 57 9.72 11.46 8.88
N ARG A 58 10.78 11.91 8.21
CA ARG A 58 10.98 11.66 6.79
C ARG A 58 11.04 10.16 6.47
N THR A 59 11.70 9.37 7.32
CA THR A 59 11.88 7.93 7.14
C THR A 59 10.57 7.17 7.32
N GLU A 60 9.78 7.48 8.36
CA GLU A 60 8.45 6.89 8.57
C GLU A 60 7.51 7.14 7.39
N LEU A 61 7.52 8.36 6.85
CA LEU A 61 6.70 8.72 5.69
C LEU A 61 7.18 8.03 4.41
N ARG A 62 8.49 7.86 4.22
CA ARG A 62 9.04 7.07 3.12
C ARG A 62 8.55 5.63 3.22
N ASP A 63 8.63 5.03 4.39
CA ASP A 63 8.27 3.62 4.59
C ASP A 63 6.77 3.42 4.33
N GLN A 64 5.90 4.33 4.80
CA GLN A 64 4.47 4.32 4.44
C GLN A 64 4.23 4.45 2.93
N LEU A 65 4.98 5.31 2.22
CA LEU A 65 4.87 5.45 0.77
C LEU A 65 5.25 4.14 0.04
N VAL A 66 6.35 3.51 0.45
CA VAL A 66 6.81 2.25 -0.16
C VAL A 66 5.77 1.14 0.10
N VAL A 67 5.17 1.07 1.30
CA VAL A 67 4.07 0.15 1.58
C VAL A 67 2.87 0.38 0.68
N MET A 68 2.44 1.62 0.48
CA MET A 68 1.33 1.94 -0.44
C MET A 68 1.63 1.56 -1.89
N LEU A 69 2.89 1.56 -2.32
CA LEU A 69 3.25 1.14 -3.67
C LEU A 69 3.45 -0.38 -3.80
N GLY A 70 3.50 -1.11 -2.67
CA GLY A 70 3.77 -2.55 -2.63
C GLY A 70 2.77 -3.40 -3.41
N GLY A 71 1.47 -3.09 -3.35
CA GLY A 71 0.45 -3.83 -4.09
C GLY A 71 0.59 -3.72 -5.61
N ARG A 72 0.88 -2.51 -6.11
CA ARG A 72 1.19 -2.25 -7.52
C ARG A 72 2.43 -3.02 -7.96
N ALA A 73 3.50 -2.96 -7.18
CA ALA A 73 4.75 -3.64 -7.49
C ALA A 73 4.58 -5.17 -7.53
N ALA A 74 3.80 -5.74 -6.60
CA ALA A 74 3.50 -7.17 -6.59
C ALA A 74 2.71 -7.62 -7.83
N GLU A 75 1.76 -6.80 -8.29
CA GLU A 75 1.07 -7.07 -9.55
C GLU A 75 2.02 -7.03 -10.76
N GLU A 76 2.85 -5.98 -10.85
CA GLU A 76 3.78 -5.80 -11.96
C GLU A 76 4.76 -6.98 -12.09
N LEU A 77 5.31 -7.45 -10.96
CA LEU A 77 6.24 -8.57 -10.92
C LEU A 77 5.58 -9.92 -11.23
N THR A 78 4.36 -10.14 -10.73
CA THR A 78 3.67 -11.44 -10.86
C THR A 78 2.99 -11.60 -12.21
N PHE A 79 2.43 -10.53 -12.75
CA PHE A 79 1.63 -10.54 -13.98
C PHE A 79 2.39 -9.96 -15.18
N HIS A 80 3.72 -10.10 -15.20
CA HIS A 80 4.58 -9.75 -16.33
C HIS A 80 4.38 -8.31 -16.86
N GLY A 81 4.25 -7.34 -15.97
CA GLY A 81 4.03 -5.94 -16.30
C GLY A 81 2.56 -5.56 -16.58
N GLU A 82 1.63 -6.51 -16.52
CA GLU A 82 0.20 -6.23 -16.69
C GLU A 82 -0.44 -5.82 -15.36
N ILE A 83 -0.75 -4.54 -15.22
CA ILE A 83 -1.20 -3.97 -13.95
C ILE A 83 -2.66 -3.51 -14.03
N SER A 84 -3.43 -3.77 -12.97
CA SER A 84 -4.85 -3.45 -12.95
C SER A 84 -5.17 -2.04 -12.46
N THR A 85 -6.44 -1.66 -12.59
CA THR A 85 -7.02 -0.44 -12.03
C THR A 85 -7.25 -0.52 -10.51
N GLY A 86 -7.11 -1.70 -9.90
CA GLY A 86 -7.26 -1.89 -8.46
C GLY A 86 -6.30 -1.03 -7.64
N ALA A 87 -5.08 -0.82 -8.14
CA ALA A 87 -4.03 -0.02 -7.51
C ALA A 87 -4.18 1.51 -7.66
N SER A 88 -5.29 2.00 -8.23
CA SER A 88 -5.43 3.43 -8.56
C SER A 88 -5.48 4.31 -7.31
N ASN A 89 -6.11 3.82 -6.24
CA ASN A 89 -6.20 4.55 -4.98
C ASN A 89 -4.84 4.67 -4.28
N ASP A 90 -4.04 3.60 -4.31
CA ASP A 90 -2.73 3.56 -3.67
C ASP A 90 -1.72 4.45 -4.40
N CYS A 91 -1.84 4.53 -5.73
CA CYS A 91 -1.05 5.44 -6.55
C CYS A 91 -1.38 6.91 -6.25
N LEU A 92 -2.65 7.27 -6.09
CA LEU A 92 -3.06 8.63 -5.72
C LEU A 92 -2.51 9.04 -4.34
N LEU A 93 -2.63 8.15 -3.35
CA LEU A 93 -2.09 8.39 -2.01
C LEU A 93 -0.55 8.43 -2.02
N GLY A 94 0.09 7.56 -2.80
CA GLY A 94 1.53 7.53 -3.01
C GLY A 94 2.09 8.71 -3.83
N THR A 95 1.26 9.44 -4.58
CA THR A 95 1.66 10.62 -5.40
C THR A 95 1.32 11.98 -4.77
N ALA A 96 0.61 12.00 -3.64
CA ALA A 96 0.54 13.15 -2.73
C ALA A 96 1.91 13.73 -2.24
N PRO A 97 3.10 13.09 -2.38
CA PRO A 97 4.39 13.63 -1.95
C PRO A 97 4.87 14.92 -2.61
N VAL A 98 4.20 15.46 -3.64
CA VAL A 98 4.58 16.78 -4.19
C VAL A 98 4.47 17.89 -3.13
N TRP A 99 3.47 17.79 -2.24
CA TRP A 99 3.36 18.66 -1.07
C TRP A 99 4.45 18.36 -0.02
N TRP A 100 4.78 17.08 0.15
CA TRP A 100 5.75 16.60 1.12
C TRP A 100 7.19 17.03 0.81
N ARG A 101 7.59 16.99 -0.47
CA ARG A 101 8.89 17.50 -0.94
C ARG A 101 9.07 18.97 -0.54
N ARG A 102 8.02 19.79 -0.65
CA ARG A 102 8.04 21.20 -0.21
C ARG A 102 8.16 21.35 1.30
N SER A 103 7.42 20.56 2.10
CA SER A 103 7.47 20.63 3.57
C SER A 103 8.82 20.21 4.16
N PHE A 104 9.59 19.36 3.46
CA PHE A 104 10.92 18.91 3.88
C PHE A 104 12.09 19.58 3.12
N GLY A 105 11.82 20.60 2.29
CA GLY A 105 12.86 21.37 1.60
C GLY A 105 13.65 20.58 0.54
N LEU A 106 12.99 19.63 -0.14
CA LEU A 106 13.59 18.80 -1.18
C LEU A 106 13.11 19.29 -2.54
N GLU A 107 13.94 20.09 -3.20
CA GLU A 107 13.74 20.49 -4.60
C GLU A 107 14.18 19.38 -5.57
#